data_AF-A0A1F8THT1-F1
#
_entry.id   AF-A0A1F8THT1-F1
#
_cell.length_a   1.000
_cell.length_b   1.000
_cell.length_c   1.000
_cell.angle_alpha   90.00
_cell.angle_beta   90.00
_cell.angle_gamma   90.00
#
_symmetry.space_group_name_H-M   'P 1'
#
loop_
_entity.id
_entity.type
_entity.pdbx_description
1 polymer ?
#
loop_
_entity_poly.entity_id
_entity_poly.type
_entity_poly.pdbx_seq_one_letter_code
_entity_poly.pdbx_strand_id
1 'polypeptide(L)'
;MTLFYASISLAVLSSVLYHVFQKATSSAVNPAIGLMVTYGVAFGLSALLLLIYPLKSTVVAALRQVNWASVALAFSILGLELGFLLAYRAGWDISVAAIAANAAAGLALLPTGALLFRERPSIVNLVGVFVCIVGLIMVSVRR
;
A
#
# COMPACT_ATOMS: atom_id res chain seq x y z
N MET A 1 -22.49 -3.61 6.23
CA MET A 1 -22.49 -3.69 4.74
C MET A 1 -22.02 -2.40 4.09
N THR A 2 -22.61 -1.24 4.41
CA THR A 2 -22.16 0.07 3.88
C THR A 2 -20.71 0.41 4.19
N LEU A 3 -20.25 0.20 5.43
CA LEU A 3 -18.86 0.47 5.82
C LEU A 3 -17.84 -0.37 5.03
N PHE A 4 -18.18 -1.63 4.72
CA PHE A 4 -17.30 -2.53 3.96
C PHE A 4 -17.13 -2.06 2.51
N TYR A 5 -18.23 -1.69 1.85
CA TYR A 5 -18.16 -1.15 0.50
C TYR A 5 -17.51 0.24 0.47
N ALA A 6 -17.74 1.06 1.50
CA ALA A 6 -17.12 2.38 1.59
C ALA A 6 -15.60 2.30 1.81
N SER A 7 -15.14 1.42 2.71
CA SER A 7 -13.71 1.27 2.99
C SER A 7 -12.94 0.73 1.78
N ILE A 8 -13.49 -0.26 1.08
CA ILE A 8 -12.84 -0.79 -0.13
C ILE A 8 -12.85 0.24 -1.27
N SER A 9 -13.93 0.99 -1.43
CA SER A 9 -14.02 2.04 -2.45
C SER A 9 -13.00 3.15 -2.20
N LEU A 10 -12.84 3.56 -0.94
CA LEU A 10 -11.83 4.53 -0.54
C LEU A 10 -10.41 4.00 -0.85
N ALA A 11 -10.11 2.75 -0.50
CA ALA A 11 -8.82 2.15 -0.78
C ALA A 11 -8.51 2.09 -2.29
N VAL A 12 -9.50 1.72 -3.11
CA VAL A 12 -9.35 1.70 -4.58
C VAL A 12 -9.10 3.10 -5.13
N LEU A 13 -9.90 4.08 -4.71
CA LEU A 13 -9.74 5.47 -5.15
C LEU A 13 -8.37 6.03 -4.75
N SER A 14 -7.96 5.81 -3.50
CA SER A 14 -6.64 6.20 -3.02
C SER A 14 -5.50 5.51 -3.78
N SER A 15 -5.66 4.23 -4.13
CA SER A 15 -4.66 3.50 -4.92
C SER A 15 -4.53 4.05 -6.35
N VAL A 16 -5.64 4.44 -6.98
CA VAL A 16 -5.58 5.09 -8.31
C VAL A 16 -4.85 6.43 -8.21
N LEU A 17 -5.23 7.29 -7.26
CA LEU A 17 -4.58 8.59 -7.06
C LEU A 17 -3.10 8.43 -6.73
N TYR A 18 -2.76 7.45 -5.88
CA TYR A 18 -1.41 7.08 -5.52
C TYR A 18 -0.56 6.85 -6.78
N HIS A 19 -0.98 5.93 -7.64
CA HIS A 19 -0.20 5.58 -8.83
C HIS A 19 -0.10 6.74 -9.84
N VAL A 20 -1.15 7.55 -9.98
CA VAL A 20 -1.15 8.75 -10.83
C VAL A 20 -0.14 9.78 -10.33
N PHE A 21 -0.18 10.13 -9.04
CA PHE A 21 0.74 11.11 -8.47
C PHE A 21 2.18 10.60 -8.39
N GLN A 22 2.38 9.30 -8.13
CA GLN A 22 3.71 8.69 -8.15
C GLN A 22 4.33 8.77 -9.55
N LYS A 23 3.56 8.51 -10.61
CA LYS A 23 4.05 8.64 -12.00
C LYS A 23 4.29 10.09 -12.40
N ALA A 24 3.46 11.02 -11.91
CA ALA A 24 3.61 12.45 -12.14
C ALA A 24 4.79 13.07 -11.38
N THR A 25 5.31 12.40 -10.35
CA THR A 25 6.45 12.87 -9.57
C THR A 25 7.69 12.94 -10.47
N SER A 26 8.29 14.13 -10.54
CA SER A 26 9.44 14.39 -11.40
C SER A 26 10.60 13.43 -11.13
N SER A 27 11.15 12.86 -12.20
CA SER A 27 12.34 12.02 -12.16
C SER A 27 13.62 12.80 -11.80
N ALA A 28 13.61 14.13 -11.96
CA ALA A 28 14.73 15.00 -11.63
C ALA A 28 14.94 15.20 -10.11
N VAL A 29 13.88 14.97 -9.30
CA VAL A 29 13.98 15.09 -7.84
C VAL A 29 14.65 13.85 -7.27
N ASN A 30 15.54 14.02 -6.29
CA ASN A 30 16.10 12.89 -5.55
C ASN A 30 14.95 12.14 -4.84
N PRO A 31 14.82 10.80 -5.01
CA PRO A 31 13.74 10.02 -4.40
C PRO A 31 13.59 10.25 -2.88
N ALA A 32 14.70 10.36 -2.15
CA ALA A 32 14.66 10.59 -0.71
C ALA A 32 14.02 11.93 -0.35
N ILE A 33 14.32 12.99 -1.10
CA ILE A 33 13.73 14.33 -0.87
C ILE A 33 12.24 14.32 -1.20
N GLY A 34 11.85 13.67 -2.31
CA GLY A 34 10.43 13.52 -2.67
C GLY A 34 9.65 12.82 -1.56
N LEU A 35 10.18 11.72 -1.03
CA LEU A 35 9.56 10.99 0.07
C LEU A 35 9.52 11.80 1.37
N MET A 36 10.58 12.51 1.73
CA MET A 36 10.58 13.37 2.91
C MET A 36 9.43 14.40 2.86
N VAL A 37 9.20 15.01 1.70
CA VAL A 37 8.07 15.94 1.51
C VAL A 37 6.74 15.21 1.63
N THR A 38 6.57 14.07 0.94
CA THR A 38 5.34 13.27 1.00
C THR A 38 4.99 12.87 2.43
N TYR A 39 5.95 12.35 3.20
CA TYR A 39 5.73 11.97 4.59
C TYR A 39 5.52 13.17 5.52
N GLY A 40 6.17 14.31 5.25
CA GLY A 40 5.91 15.55 6.00
C GLY A 40 4.45 16.02 5.84
N VAL A 41 3.94 16.01 4.61
CA VAL A 41 2.54 16.33 4.32
C VAL A 41 1.59 15.28 4.94
N ALA A 42 1.89 13.99 4.79
CA ALA A 42 1.08 12.91 5.37
C ALA A 42 1.02 12.98 6.90
N PHE A 43 2.13 13.32 7.56
CA PHE A 43 2.17 13.55 9.00
C PHE A 43 1.26 14.72 9.41
N GLY A 44 1.32 15.84 8.70
CA GLY A 44 0.45 16.99 8.95
C GLY A 44 -1.04 16.67 8.79
N LEU A 45 -1.40 15.94 7.71
CA LEU A 45 -2.77 15.48 7.49
C LEU A 45 -3.24 14.50 8.59
N SER A 46 -2.34 13.61 9.03
CA SER A 46 -2.64 12.67 10.12
C SER A 46 -2.84 13.39 11.46
N ALA A 47 -2.08 14.45 11.72
CA ALA A 47 -2.29 15.30 12.90
C ALA A 47 -3.66 16.01 12.84
N LEU A 48 -4.10 16.44 11.65
CA LEU A 48 -5.41 17.07 11.47
C LEU A 48 -6.58 16.10 11.78
N LEU A 49 -6.39 14.80 11.58
CA LEU A 49 -7.39 13.79 11.95
C LEU A 49 -7.69 13.78 13.45
N LEU A 50 -6.82 14.31 14.31
CA LEU A 50 -7.09 14.46 15.74
C LEU A 50 -8.26 15.42 16.03
N LEU A 51 -8.62 16.30 15.10
CA LEU A 51 -9.82 17.13 15.22
C LEU A 51 -11.12 16.32 15.08
N ILE A 52 -11.07 15.24 14.28
CA ILE A 52 -12.21 14.34 14.03
C ILE A 52 -12.22 13.21 15.06
N TYR A 53 -11.04 12.73 15.45
CA TYR A 53 -10.82 11.69 16.44
C TYR A 53 -10.07 12.26 17.66
N PRO A 54 -10.77 13.01 18.54
CA PRO A 54 -10.12 13.69 19.66
C PRO A 54 -9.52 12.68 20.64
N LEU A 55 -8.35 13.02 21.18
CA LEU A 55 -7.71 12.22 22.20
C LEU A 55 -8.56 12.24 23.48
N LYS A 56 -8.78 11.06 24.05
CA LYS A 56 -9.38 10.92 25.39
C LYS A 56 -8.35 11.06 26.52
N SER A 57 -7.07 11.14 26.18
CA SER A 57 -5.93 11.18 27.10
C SER A 57 -4.89 12.21 26.66
N THR A 58 -3.82 12.42 27.44
CA THR A 58 -2.68 13.23 27.02
C THR A 58 -1.95 12.61 25.82
N VAL A 59 -1.30 13.44 24.99
CA VAL A 59 -0.52 13.00 23.83
C VAL A 59 0.57 12.00 24.21
N VAL A 60 1.25 12.23 25.34
CA VAL A 60 2.29 11.33 25.85
C VAL A 60 1.71 9.95 26.19
N ALA A 61 0.51 9.90 26.77
CA ALA A 61 -0.15 8.62 27.06
C ALA A 61 -0.57 7.88 25.80
N ALA A 62 -1.01 8.60 24.76
CA ALA A 62 -1.33 8.00 23.45
C ALA A 62 -0.07 7.47 22.74
N LEU A 63 1.04 8.22 22.79
CA LEU A 63 2.32 7.79 22.21
C LEU A 63 2.88 6.53 22.88
N ARG A 64 2.64 6.34 24.19
CA ARG A 64 3.02 5.10 24.89
C ARG A 64 2.23 3.87 24.44
N GLN A 65 1.10 4.05 23.79
CA GLN A 65 0.31 2.93 23.21
C GLN A 65 0.81 2.54 21.82
N VAL A 66 1.70 3.32 21.21
CA VAL A 66 2.31 2.96 19.93
C VAL A 66 3.17 1.72 20.13
N ASN A 67 2.92 0.72 19.31
CA ASN A 67 3.64 -0.55 19.36
C ASN A 67 4.71 -0.63 18.27
N TRP A 68 5.51 -1.69 18.32
CA TRP A 68 6.53 -1.97 17.32
C TRP A 68 5.96 -2.12 15.89
N ALA A 69 4.70 -2.54 15.75
CA ALA A 69 4.07 -2.71 14.44
C ALA A 69 3.92 -1.38 13.70
N SER A 70 3.67 -0.27 14.41
CA SER A 70 3.67 1.07 13.79
C SER A 70 5.05 1.45 13.24
N VAL A 71 6.13 1.04 13.90
CA VAL A 71 7.51 1.28 13.42
C VAL A 71 7.81 0.41 12.21
N ALA A 72 7.46 -0.89 12.26
CA ALA A 72 7.62 -1.80 11.13
C ALA A 72 6.79 -1.37 9.90
N LEU A 73 5.60 -0.81 10.14
CA LEU A 73 4.74 -0.26 9.09
C LEU A 73 5.41 0.92 8.39
N ALA A 74 6.09 1.82 9.11
CA ALA A 74 6.80 2.94 8.50
C ALA A 74 7.88 2.47 7.51
N PHE A 75 8.67 1.45 7.89
CA PHE A 75 9.64 0.83 6.98
C PHE A 75 8.98 0.18 5.76
N SER A 76 7.83 -0.48 5.96
CA SER A 76 7.10 -1.16 4.90
C SER A 76 6.53 -0.17 3.87
N ILE A 77 5.95 0.94 4.33
CA ILE A 77 5.42 1.99 3.44
C ILE A 77 6.57 2.65 2.67
N LEU A 78 7.70 2.93 3.33
CA LEU A 78 8.89 3.47 2.65
C LEU A 78 9.38 2.58 1.51
N GLY A 79 9.44 1.26 1.75
CA GLY A 79 9.81 0.28 0.73
C GLY A 79 8.81 0.24 -0.43
N LEU A 80 7.51 0.30 -0.14
CA LEU A 80 6.44 0.30 -1.14
C LEU A 80 6.52 1.55 -2.03
N GLU A 81 6.67 2.71 -1.41
CA GLU A 81 6.80 4.00 -2.09
C GLU A 81 8.02 4.05 -3.00
N LEU A 82 9.19 3.66 -2.48
CA LEU A 82 10.42 3.55 -3.27
C LEU A 82 10.27 2.54 -4.40
N GLY A 83 9.67 1.39 -4.14
CA GLY A 83 9.48 0.33 -5.14
C GLY A 83 8.70 0.80 -6.35
N PHE A 84 7.53 1.42 -6.14
CA PHE A 84 6.72 1.97 -7.24
C PHE A 84 7.37 3.17 -7.92
N LEU A 85 8.01 4.06 -7.15
CA LEU A 85 8.72 5.21 -7.72
C LEU A 85 9.84 4.76 -8.67
N LEU A 86 10.62 3.76 -8.26
CA LEU A 86 11.67 3.18 -9.09
C LEU A 86 11.10 2.43 -10.30
N ALA A 87 10.03 1.67 -10.13
CA ALA A 87 9.36 0.98 -11.26
C ALA A 87 8.89 1.98 -12.32
N TYR A 88 8.30 3.10 -11.91
CA TYR A 88 7.85 4.15 -12.83
C TYR A 88 8.96 4.92 -13.50
N ARG A 89 10.08 5.13 -12.80
CA ARG A 89 11.32 5.69 -13.39
C ARG A 89 12.00 4.73 -14.36
N ALA A 90 11.88 3.42 -14.14
CA ALA A 90 12.35 2.38 -15.05
C ALA A 90 11.47 2.23 -16.31
N GLY A 91 10.43 3.06 -16.48
CA GLY A 91 9.59 3.06 -17.67
C GLY A 91 8.47 2.03 -17.65
N TRP A 92 8.12 1.47 -16.48
CA TRP A 92 6.93 0.64 -16.36
C TRP A 92 5.66 1.48 -16.54
N ASP A 93 4.67 0.85 -17.16
CA ASP A 93 3.33 1.37 -17.31
C ASP A 93 2.59 1.31 -15.96
N ILE A 94 1.74 2.31 -15.71
CA ILE A 94 1.04 2.48 -14.42
C ILE A 94 0.28 1.21 -14.05
N SER A 95 -0.52 0.70 -14.98
CA SER A 95 -1.37 -0.47 -14.80
C SER A 95 -0.56 -1.76 -14.64
N VAL A 96 0.49 -1.95 -15.43
CA VAL A 96 1.29 -3.19 -15.39
C VAL A 96 2.04 -3.31 -14.08
N ALA A 97 2.69 -2.22 -13.61
CA ALA A 97 3.40 -2.23 -12.33
C ALA A 97 2.45 -2.46 -11.15
N ALA A 98 1.30 -1.78 -11.13
CA ALA A 98 0.31 -1.92 -10.07
C ALA A 98 -0.27 -3.35 -10.01
N ILE A 99 -0.65 -3.91 -11.16
CA ILE A 99 -1.19 -5.28 -11.24
C ILE A 99 -0.12 -6.29 -10.81
N ALA A 100 1.12 -6.14 -11.30
CA ALA A 100 2.21 -7.05 -10.95
C ALA A 100 2.56 -7.03 -9.47
N ALA A 101 2.76 -5.85 -8.90
CA ALA A 101 3.11 -5.71 -7.49
C ALA A 101 1.98 -6.21 -6.58
N ASN A 102 0.73 -5.82 -6.84
CA ASN A 102 -0.41 -6.23 -6.00
C ASN A 102 -0.73 -7.72 -6.13
N ALA A 103 -0.61 -8.29 -7.32
CA ALA A 103 -0.77 -9.74 -7.50
C ALA A 103 0.33 -10.50 -6.77
N ALA A 104 1.60 -10.14 -6.96
CA ALA A 104 2.72 -10.78 -6.26
C ALA A 104 2.61 -10.64 -4.73
N ALA A 105 2.23 -9.46 -4.24
CA ALA A 105 1.98 -9.23 -2.82
C ALA A 105 0.81 -10.09 -2.32
N GLY A 106 -0.30 -10.18 -3.05
CA GLY A 106 -1.45 -11.03 -2.70
C GLY A 106 -1.07 -12.52 -2.61
N LEU A 107 -0.23 -12.99 -3.53
CA LEU A 107 0.31 -14.35 -3.51
C LEU A 107 1.19 -14.62 -2.30
N ALA A 108 2.05 -13.66 -1.94
CA ALA A 108 2.88 -13.74 -0.75
C ALA A 108 2.04 -13.63 0.55
N LEU A 109 0.95 -12.85 0.51
CA LEU A 109 0.08 -12.62 1.65
C LEU A 109 -0.71 -13.85 2.07
N LEU A 110 -1.05 -14.74 1.15
CA LEU A 110 -1.81 -15.97 1.46
C LEU A 110 -1.09 -16.93 2.40
N PRO A 111 0.16 -17.38 2.14
CA PRO A 111 0.90 -18.19 3.09
C PRO A 111 1.22 -17.41 4.37
N THR A 112 1.50 -16.11 4.31
CA THR A 112 1.74 -15.32 5.54
C THR A 112 0.47 -15.19 6.38
N GLY A 113 -0.69 -14.99 5.76
CA GLY A 113 -2.00 -14.94 6.41
C GLY A 113 -2.33 -16.27 7.08
N ALA A 114 -2.08 -17.37 6.39
CA ALA A 114 -2.27 -18.71 6.92
C ALA A 114 -1.34 -19.01 8.12
N LEU A 115 -0.06 -18.63 8.05
CA LEU A 115 0.93 -18.93 9.10
C LEU A 115 0.84 -18.00 10.30
N LEU A 116 0.79 -16.68 10.08
CA LEU A 116 0.84 -15.67 11.15
C LEU A 116 -0.55 -15.39 11.74
N PHE A 117 -1.57 -15.32 10.89
CA PHE A 117 -2.94 -14.93 11.30
C PHE A 117 -3.90 -16.12 11.40
N ARG A 118 -3.41 -17.34 11.13
CA ARG A 118 -4.18 -18.61 11.17
C ARG A 118 -5.41 -18.58 10.26
N GLU A 119 -5.34 -17.82 9.18
CA GLU A 119 -6.38 -17.81 8.16
C GLU A 119 -6.42 -19.18 7.47
N ARG A 120 -7.64 -19.70 7.24
CA ARG A 120 -7.82 -20.96 6.50
C ARG A 120 -8.18 -20.63 5.05
N PRO A 121 -7.21 -20.54 4.13
CA PRO A 121 -7.52 -20.30 2.73
C PRO A 121 -8.39 -21.44 2.21
N SER A 122 -9.51 -21.09 1.59
CA SER A 122 -10.36 -22.06 0.87
C SER A 122 -9.62 -22.61 -0.34
N ILE A 123 -9.97 -23.84 -0.76
CA ILE A 123 -9.52 -24.42 -2.04
C ILE A 123 -9.82 -23.47 -3.21
N VAL A 124 -10.94 -22.74 -3.14
CA VAL A 124 -11.31 -21.73 -4.14
C VAL A 124 -10.31 -20.56 -4.18
N ASN A 125 -9.82 -20.11 -3.03
CA ASN A 125 -8.80 -19.04 -2.97
C ASN A 125 -7.49 -19.52 -3.62
N LEU A 126 -7.14 -20.80 -3.42
CA LEU A 126 -5.95 -21.40 -4.03
C LEU A 126 -6.07 -21.52 -5.57
N VAL A 127 -7.26 -21.83 -6.08
CA VAL A 127 -7.53 -21.82 -7.53
C VAL A 127 -7.51 -20.38 -8.06
N GLY A 128 -8.07 -19.42 -7.31
CA GLY A 128 -8.04 -17.99 -7.66
C GLY A 128 -6.62 -17.44 -7.78
N VAL A 129 -5.70 -17.88 -6.92
CA VAL A 129 -4.26 -17.61 -7.03
C VAL A 129 -3.70 -18.02 -8.38
N PHE A 130 -3.99 -19.24 -8.81
CA PHE A 130 -3.49 -19.77 -10.08
C PHE A 130 -3.99 -18.92 -11.25
N VAL A 131 -5.27 -18.54 -11.22
CA VAL A 131 -5.88 -17.64 -12.23
C VAL A 131 -5.24 -16.24 -12.18
N CYS A 132 -4.95 -15.72 -11.00
CA CYS A 132 -4.30 -14.42 -10.82
C CYS A 132 -2.86 -14.42 -11.39
N ILE A 133 -2.12 -15.50 -11.21
CA ILE A 133 -0.78 -15.70 -11.81
C ILE A 133 -0.88 -15.71 -13.34
N VAL A 134 -1.82 -16.48 -13.90
CA VAL A 134 -2.02 -16.53 -15.36
C VAL A 134 -2.41 -15.15 -15.91
N GLY A 135 -3.36 -14.47 -15.26
CA GLY A 135 -3.75 -13.11 -15.63
C GLY A 135 -2.59 -12.12 -15.53
N LEU A 136 -1.74 -12.25 -14.51
CA LEU A 136 -0.54 -11.45 -14.37
C LEU A 136 0.45 -11.68 -15.52
N ILE A 137 0.72 -12.94 -15.88
CA ILE A 137 1.59 -13.26 -17.01
C ILE A 137 1.03 -12.63 -18.29
N MET A 138 -0.27 -12.75 -18.54
CA MET A 138 -0.90 -12.16 -19.73
C MET A 138 -0.79 -10.63 -19.78
N VAL A 139 -0.95 -9.94 -18.65
CA VAL A 139 -0.85 -8.47 -18.56
C VAL A 139 0.61 -8.00 -18.62
N SER A 140 1.55 -8.77 -18.07
CA SER A 140 2.98 -8.41 -18.02
C SER A 140 3.76 -8.80 -19.27
N VAL A 141 3.24 -9.71 -20.11
CA VAL A 141 3.80 -10.00 -21.43
C VAL A 141 3.59 -8.80 -22.36
N ARG A 142 4.57 -7.89 -22.30
CA ARG A 142 4.76 -6.78 -23.23
C ARG A 142 5.05 -7.35 -24.62
N ARG A 143 4.18 -7.10 -25.59
CA ARG A 143 4.56 -7.13 -27.01
C ARG A 143 5.06 -5.75 -27.42
#